data_AF-A0A383BU71-F1
#
_entry.id   AF-A0A383BU71-F1
#
_cell.length_a   1.000
_cell.length_b   1.000
_cell.length_c   1.000
_cell.angle_alpha   90.00
_cell.angle_beta   90.00
_cell.angle_gamma   90.00
#
_symmetry.space_group_name_H-M   'P 1'
#
loop_
_entity.id
_entity.type
_entity.pdbx_description
1 polymer ?
#
loop_
_entity_poly.entity_id
_entity_poly.type
_entity_poly.pdbx_seq_one_letter_code
_entity_poly.pdbx_strand_id
1 'polypeptide(L)'
;MSDEKVSLSCGSWQSPITTELIVSESIGLGDMVIDGENIYWLEMRPSDGGRYVIVKRTPDGSQSDVNSAPFNSRTRVHEYGGGSYIIYNGMAFFSNYTDQRVYRIDPNGLNPIAITPNGIDHRYADFTMDICNENLIAVREDHTGPGEASNTLVSININGIDDVSTLI
;
A
#
# COMPACT_ATOMS: atom_id res chain seq x y z
N MET A 1 11.41 -48.15 -0.31
CA MET A 1 11.44 -48.41 -1.77
C MET A 1 12.35 -47.37 -2.36
N SER A 2 13.36 -47.79 -3.12
CA SER A 2 14.44 -46.95 -3.64
C SER A 2 13.93 -45.98 -4.70
N ASP A 3 14.30 -44.70 -4.58
CA ASP A 3 14.14 -43.69 -5.64
C ASP A 3 15.02 -44.05 -6.84
N GLU A 4 14.46 -44.80 -7.78
CA GLU A 4 15.12 -45.09 -9.04
C GLU A 4 15.00 -43.87 -9.96
N LYS A 5 16.14 -43.20 -10.23
CA LYS A 5 16.18 -42.00 -11.06
C LYS A 5 16.03 -42.40 -12.53
N VAL A 6 14.94 -41.96 -13.16
CA VAL A 6 14.64 -42.21 -14.59
C VAL A 6 15.14 -41.04 -15.45
N SER A 7 15.81 -41.34 -16.57
CA SER A 7 16.17 -40.34 -17.57
C SER A 7 14.98 -40.04 -18.48
N LEU A 8 14.61 -38.77 -18.60
CA LEU A 8 13.51 -38.26 -19.43
C LEU A 8 13.98 -37.03 -20.21
N SER A 9 13.28 -36.69 -21.29
CA SER A 9 13.52 -35.45 -22.05
C SER A 9 13.31 -34.21 -21.19
N CYS A 10 14.07 -33.15 -21.48
CA CYS A 10 13.90 -31.84 -20.85
C CYS A 10 12.43 -31.39 -20.97
N GLY A 11 11.82 -30.98 -19.85
CA GLY A 11 10.42 -30.54 -19.77
C GLY A 11 9.40 -31.66 -19.49
N SER A 12 9.82 -32.93 -19.44
CA SER A 12 8.91 -34.06 -19.19
C SER A 12 9.01 -34.64 -17.77
N TRP A 13 9.84 -34.06 -16.92
CA TRP A 13 9.91 -34.43 -15.50
C TRP A 13 8.61 -34.04 -14.81
N GLN A 14 8.01 -35.00 -14.09
CA GLN A 14 6.91 -34.72 -13.19
C GLN A 14 7.39 -33.73 -12.13
N SER A 15 6.83 -32.52 -12.15
CA SER A 15 7.10 -31.49 -11.16
C SER A 15 6.09 -31.62 -10.02
N PRO A 16 6.54 -31.68 -8.75
CA PRO A 16 5.63 -31.54 -7.61
C PRO A 16 5.12 -30.10 -7.45
N ILE A 17 5.73 -29.12 -8.14
CA ILE A 17 5.29 -27.73 -8.19
C ILE A 17 4.22 -27.63 -9.28
N THR A 18 2.95 -27.52 -8.88
CA THR A 18 1.80 -27.38 -9.77
C THR A 18 1.52 -25.91 -10.09
N THR A 19 0.71 -25.65 -11.11
CA THR A 19 0.25 -24.28 -11.42
C THR A 19 -0.52 -23.70 -10.24
N GLU A 20 -1.31 -24.52 -9.55
CA GLU A 20 -2.02 -24.11 -8.34
C GLU A 20 -1.03 -23.65 -7.27
N LEU A 21 0.06 -24.39 -7.01
CA LEU A 21 1.09 -24.00 -6.04
C LEU A 21 1.83 -22.70 -6.40
N ILE A 22 1.92 -22.36 -7.69
CA ILE A 22 2.53 -21.09 -8.13
C ILE A 22 1.57 -19.92 -7.91
N VAL A 23 0.27 -20.15 -8.08
CA VAL A 23 -0.77 -19.11 -8.00
C VAL A 23 -1.30 -18.97 -6.56
N SER A 24 -1.24 -20.03 -5.77
CA SER A 24 -1.65 -20.06 -4.37
C SER A 24 -0.52 -19.58 -3.47
N GLU A 25 -0.84 -18.70 -2.53
CA GLU A 25 -0.08 -18.52 -1.27
C GLU A 25 1.22 -17.69 -1.30
N SER A 26 1.63 -17.12 -2.42
CA SER A 26 2.75 -16.16 -2.39
C SER A 26 2.29 -14.78 -1.90
N ILE A 27 2.44 -14.52 -0.60
CA ILE A 27 2.27 -13.18 -0.02
C ILE A 27 3.53 -12.36 -0.35
N GLY A 28 3.35 -11.27 -1.08
CA GLY A 28 4.43 -10.31 -1.31
C GLY A 28 4.55 -9.36 -0.11
N LEU A 29 5.73 -9.27 0.50
CA LEU A 29 6.02 -8.34 1.60
C LEU A 29 6.77 -7.11 1.08
N GLY A 30 6.35 -5.92 1.49
CA GLY A 30 6.99 -4.66 1.10
C GLY A 30 6.84 -3.55 2.13
N ASP A 31 7.56 -2.45 1.91
CA ASP A 31 7.42 -1.16 2.58
C ASP A 31 7.26 -1.27 4.11
N MET A 32 8.30 -1.77 4.79
CA MET A 32 8.26 -1.94 6.25
C MET A 32 8.39 -0.61 6.99
N VAL A 33 7.54 -0.38 7.99
CA VAL A 33 7.53 0.82 8.84
C VAL A 33 7.54 0.41 10.32
N ILE A 34 8.27 1.15 11.16
CA ILE A 34 8.27 0.97 12.62
C ILE A 34 7.66 2.23 13.25
N ASP A 35 6.67 2.04 14.12
CA ASP A 35 6.05 3.13 14.89
C ASP A 35 5.91 2.68 16.36
N GLY A 36 6.68 3.33 17.23
CA GLY A 36 6.88 2.88 18.61
C GLY A 36 7.46 1.47 18.65
N GLU A 37 6.76 0.55 19.33
CA GLU A 37 7.15 -0.88 19.41
C GLU A 37 6.44 -1.75 18.37
N ASN A 38 5.60 -1.17 17.51
CA ASN A 38 4.84 -1.90 16.51
C ASN A 38 5.57 -1.89 15.16
N ILE A 39 5.44 -3.00 14.44
CA ILE A 39 5.98 -3.16 13.08
C ILE A 39 4.82 -3.22 12.10
N TYR A 40 4.96 -2.55 10.97
CA TYR A 40 3.98 -2.51 9.89
C TYR A 40 4.64 -2.90 8.56
N TRP A 41 3.88 -3.55 7.68
CA TRP A 41 4.32 -3.87 6.32
C TRP A 41 3.12 -3.97 5.38
N LEU A 42 3.36 -3.91 4.07
CA LEU A 42 2.37 -4.24 3.06
C LEU A 42 2.41 -5.72 2.69
N GLU A 43 1.24 -6.32 2.60
CA GLU A 43 1.00 -7.64 2.03
C GLU A 43 0.19 -7.53 0.75
N MET A 44 0.74 -8.01 -0.37
CA MET A 44 -0.05 -8.30 -1.57
C MET A 44 -0.70 -9.66 -1.39
N ARG A 45 -2.04 -9.70 -1.37
CA ARG A 45 -2.82 -10.91 -1.08
C ARG A 45 -3.61 -11.37 -2.33
N PRO A 46 -3.14 -12.40 -3.07
CA PRO A 46 -3.86 -12.93 -4.23
C PRO A 46 -5.28 -13.41 -3.90
N SER A 47 -5.47 -14.02 -2.72
CA SER A 47 -6.77 -14.51 -2.23
C SER A 47 -7.77 -13.39 -1.91
N ASP A 48 -7.31 -12.15 -1.83
CA ASP A 48 -8.10 -10.94 -1.57
C ASP A 48 -8.11 -10.04 -2.81
N GLY A 49 -8.29 -10.64 -3.99
CA GLY A 49 -8.32 -9.92 -5.27
C GLY A 49 -7.03 -9.17 -5.62
N GLY A 50 -5.88 -9.57 -5.06
CA GLY A 50 -4.60 -8.88 -5.25
C GLY A 50 -4.48 -7.56 -4.49
N ARG A 51 -5.27 -7.38 -3.42
CA ARG A 51 -5.27 -6.20 -2.56
C ARG A 51 -3.97 -6.09 -1.78
N TYR A 52 -3.50 -4.85 -1.61
CA TYR A 52 -2.39 -4.50 -0.74
C TYR A 52 -2.96 -4.13 0.65
N VAL A 53 -2.57 -4.90 1.66
CA VAL A 53 -3.03 -4.77 3.04
C VAL A 53 -1.86 -4.35 3.92
N ILE A 54 -2.03 -3.26 4.64
CA ILE A 54 -1.14 -2.83 5.72
C ILE A 54 -1.42 -3.75 6.90
N VAL A 55 -0.43 -4.53 7.29
CA VAL A 55 -0.48 -5.41 8.44
C VAL A 55 0.29 -4.78 9.58
N LYS A 56 -0.29 -4.82 10.78
CA LYS A 56 0.35 -4.43 12.03
C LYS A 56 0.76 -5.68 12.79
N ARG A 57 1.95 -5.66 13.38
CA ARG A 57 2.40 -6.62 14.41
C ARG A 57 2.78 -5.89 15.69
N THR A 58 2.21 -6.36 16.79
CA THR A 58 2.48 -5.87 18.15
C THR A 58 3.63 -6.64 18.81
N PRO A 59 4.22 -6.14 19.91
CA PRO A 59 5.33 -6.78 20.60
C PRO A 59 5.04 -8.20 21.12
N ASP A 60 3.79 -8.50 21.43
CA ASP A 60 3.32 -9.84 21.84
C ASP A 60 3.24 -10.84 20.66
N GLY A 61 3.50 -10.37 19.44
CA GLY A 61 3.47 -11.16 18.21
C GLY A 61 2.10 -11.21 17.52
N SER A 62 1.05 -10.61 18.10
CA SER A 62 -0.27 -10.54 17.48
C SER A 62 -0.22 -9.74 16.17
N GLN A 63 -1.00 -10.17 15.17
CA GLN A 63 -1.10 -9.51 13.86
C GLN A 63 -2.53 -9.10 13.55
N SER A 64 -2.70 -7.96 12.89
CA SER A 64 -4.00 -7.44 12.47
C SER A 64 -3.91 -6.61 11.19
N ASP A 65 -4.95 -6.66 10.37
CA ASP A 65 -5.09 -5.79 9.20
C ASP A 65 -5.50 -4.37 9.62
N VAL A 66 -4.86 -3.37 9.02
CA VAL A 66 -5.15 -1.96 9.29
C VAL A 66 -6.22 -1.41 8.33
N ASN A 67 -6.06 -1.64 7.03
CA ASN A 67 -7.05 -1.25 6.01
C ASN A 67 -7.97 -2.44 5.68
N SER A 68 -9.14 -2.49 6.31
CA SER A 68 -10.19 -3.47 6.00
C SER A 68 -10.65 -3.38 4.54
N ALA A 69 -11.14 -4.48 3.97
CA ALA A 69 -11.77 -4.47 2.65
C ALA A 69 -12.93 -3.44 2.60
N PRO A 70 -13.13 -2.73 1.47
CA PRO A 70 -12.50 -2.94 0.17
C PRO A 70 -11.22 -2.13 -0.08
N PHE A 71 -10.64 -1.50 0.94
CA PHE A 71 -9.52 -0.55 0.77
C PHE A 71 -8.22 -1.23 0.36
N ASN A 72 -7.56 -0.69 -0.66
CA ASN A 72 -6.36 -1.28 -1.26
C ASN A 72 -5.21 -0.26 -1.20
N SER A 73 -4.21 -0.49 -0.33
CA SER A 73 -3.10 0.43 -0.10
C SER A 73 -2.07 0.37 -1.23
N ARG A 74 -2.40 0.98 -2.36
CA ARG A 74 -1.59 0.96 -3.59
C ARG A 74 -1.85 2.22 -4.40
N THR A 75 -0.77 2.78 -4.94
CA THR A 75 -0.79 3.98 -5.77
C THR A 75 -0.42 3.66 -7.22
N ARG A 76 -0.86 4.50 -8.16
CA ARG A 76 -0.50 4.48 -9.58
C ARG A 76 0.51 5.56 -9.97
N VAL A 77 1.09 6.27 -8.99
CA VAL A 77 2.20 7.20 -9.27
C VAL A 77 3.30 6.46 -10.03
N HIS A 78 3.76 7.06 -11.13
CA HIS A 78 4.73 6.50 -12.08
C HIS A 78 4.33 5.14 -12.67
N GLU A 79 3.06 4.73 -12.58
CA GLU A 79 2.48 3.43 -13.02
C GLU A 79 3.09 2.16 -12.37
N TYR A 80 4.26 2.26 -11.74
CA TYR A 80 4.89 1.19 -10.97
C TYR A 80 4.35 1.11 -9.53
N GLY A 81 4.00 2.26 -8.93
CA GLY A 81 3.61 2.37 -7.53
C GLY A 81 4.80 2.33 -6.56
N GLY A 82 4.49 2.19 -5.26
CA GLY A 82 5.46 2.26 -4.14
C GLY A 82 5.19 3.45 -3.22
N GLY A 83 5.61 3.36 -1.95
CA GLY A 83 5.41 4.44 -0.97
C GLY A 83 3.93 4.77 -0.77
N SER A 84 3.06 3.77 -0.85
CA SER A 84 1.61 3.96 -0.82
C SER A 84 1.05 4.23 0.57
N TYR A 85 1.85 4.13 1.63
CA TYR A 85 1.42 4.41 2.99
C TYR A 85 2.55 4.89 3.91
N ILE A 86 2.16 5.49 5.02
CA ILE A 86 3.02 5.77 6.18
C ILE A 86 2.21 5.56 7.47
N ILE A 87 2.92 5.28 8.56
CA ILE A 87 2.36 5.23 9.91
C ILE A 87 2.98 6.34 10.74
N TYR A 88 2.17 7.03 11.53
CA TYR A 88 2.64 8.03 12.49
C TYR A 88 1.76 8.02 13.75
N ASN A 89 2.35 7.71 14.91
CA ASN A 89 1.64 7.63 16.20
C ASN A 89 0.38 6.74 16.14
N GLY A 90 0.50 5.59 15.48
CA GLY A 90 -0.58 4.64 15.28
C GLY A 90 -1.64 5.04 14.24
N MET A 91 -1.58 6.25 13.67
CA MET A 91 -2.40 6.63 12.52
C MET A 91 -1.78 6.06 11.26
N ALA A 92 -2.62 5.51 10.38
CA ALA A 92 -2.19 5.09 9.04
C ALA A 92 -2.70 6.09 8.01
N PHE A 93 -1.81 6.49 7.10
CA PHE A 93 -2.15 7.27 5.92
C PHE A 93 -1.81 6.46 4.68
N PHE A 94 -2.72 6.35 3.72
CA PHE A 94 -2.45 5.55 2.53
C PHE A 94 -3.20 6.02 1.29
N SER A 95 -2.62 5.78 0.12
CA SER A 95 -3.29 5.93 -1.18
C SER A 95 -4.16 4.72 -1.45
N ASN A 96 -5.46 4.95 -1.62
CA ASN A 96 -6.39 3.89 -1.97
C ASN A 96 -6.42 3.67 -3.49
N TYR A 97 -6.23 2.43 -3.93
CA TYR A 97 -6.08 2.12 -5.35
C TYR A 97 -7.31 2.47 -6.20
N THR A 98 -8.50 2.32 -5.63
CA THR A 98 -9.76 2.44 -6.38
C THR A 98 -10.01 3.86 -6.88
N ASP A 99 -9.67 4.86 -6.08
CA ASP A 99 -9.95 6.28 -6.35
C ASP A 99 -8.72 7.19 -6.25
N GLN A 100 -7.55 6.62 -5.96
CA GLN A 100 -6.25 7.31 -5.83
C GLN A 100 -6.22 8.42 -4.76
N ARG A 101 -7.23 8.47 -3.88
CA ARG A 101 -7.29 9.43 -2.77
C ARG A 101 -6.43 8.95 -1.60
N VAL A 102 -5.96 9.90 -0.80
CA VAL A 102 -5.30 9.60 0.47
C VAL A 102 -6.37 9.42 1.55
N TYR A 103 -6.23 8.33 2.31
CA TYR A 103 -7.09 7.97 3.43
C TYR A 103 -6.30 7.96 4.73
N ARG A 104 -6.94 8.44 5.80
CA ARG A 104 -6.48 8.35 7.19
C ARG A 104 -7.25 7.29 7.93
N ILE A 105 -6.57 6.50 8.77
CA ILE A 105 -7.16 5.62 9.76
C ILE A 105 -6.60 6.03 11.11
N ASP A 106 -7.48 6.47 12.01
CA ASP A 106 -7.12 6.87 13.37
C ASP A 106 -6.72 5.65 14.22
N PRO A 107 -5.97 5.82 15.32
CA PRO A 107 -5.58 4.70 16.17
C PRO A 107 -6.82 4.01 16.74
N ASN A 108 -6.97 2.72 16.46
CA ASN A 108 -8.16 1.90 16.78
C ASN A 108 -9.44 2.29 16.03
N GLY A 109 -9.35 3.16 15.02
CA GLY A 109 -10.43 3.45 14.10
C GLY A 109 -10.68 2.25 13.17
N LEU A 110 -11.94 1.99 12.86
CA LEU A 110 -12.34 0.92 11.92
C LEU A 110 -12.60 1.43 10.50
N ASN A 111 -12.83 2.74 10.35
CA ASN A 111 -13.30 3.33 9.10
C ASN A 111 -12.27 4.33 8.56
N PRO A 112 -11.70 4.08 7.37
CA PRO A 112 -10.84 5.05 6.70
C PRO A 112 -11.60 6.33 6.31
N ILE A 113 -10.95 7.48 6.51
CA ILE A 113 -11.46 8.81 6.18
C ILE A 113 -10.64 9.37 5.03
N ALA A 114 -11.26 9.71 3.91
CA ALA A 114 -10.55 10.34 2.80
C ALA A 114 -10.20 11.80 3.14
N ILE A 115 -8.94 12.19 2.98
CA ILE A 115 -8.41 13.52 3.36
C ILE A 115 -8.00 14.37 2.15
N THR A 116 -8.05 13.82 0.93
CA THR A 116 -7.80 14.57 -0.32
C THR A 116 -9.07 14.64 -1.19
N PRO A 117 -9.21 15.65 -2.08
CA PRO A 117 -10.41 15.85 -2.89
C PRO A 117 -10.85 14.63 -3.69
N ASN A 118 -12.16 14.50 -3.90
CA ASN A 118 -12.76 13.51 -4.80
C ASN A 118 -12.91 14.06 -6.23
N GLY A 119 -12.94 13.17 -7.22
CA GLY A 119 -13.29 13.52 -8.62
C GLY A 119 -12.19 14.24 -9.39
N ILE A 120 -10.98 14.30 -8.85
CA ILE A 120 -9.80 14.85 -9.52
C ILE A 120 -8.81 13.70 -9.71
N ASP A 121 -8.26 13.53 -10.92
CA ASP A 121 -7.25 12.50 -11.22
C ASP A 121 -5.88 12.95 -10.67
N HIS A 122 -5.81 13.03 -9.35
CA HIS A 122 -4.59 13.20 -8.59
C HIS A 122 -4.18 11.88 -7.97
N ARG A 123 -2.88 11.60 -7.97
CA ARG A 123 -2.32 10.37 -7.41
C ARG A 123 -1.21 10.73 -6.45
N TYR A 124 -1.16 10.05 -5.31
CA TYR A 124 -0.24 10.40 -4.22
C TYR A 124 0.65 9.23 -3.85
N ALA A 125 1.89 9.51 -3.50
CA ALA A 125 2.88 8.52 -3.06
C ALA A 125 3.99 9.19 -2.23
N ASP A 126 4.87 8.36 -1.67
CA ASP A 126 6.10 8.76 -0.99
C ASP A 126 5.86 9.78 0.12
N PHE A 127 5.11 9.31 1.11
CA PHE A 127 4.64 10.13 2.22
C PHE A 127 5.74 10.34 3.27
N THR A 128 5.83 11.55 3.80
CA THR A 128 6.58 11.85 5.01
C THR A 128 5.80 12.81 5.91
N MET A 129 5.93 12.64 7.23
CA MET A 129 5.24 13.48 8.19
C MET A 129 6.03 14.77 8.47
N ASP A 130 5.38 15.92 8.29
CA ASP A 130 5.81 17.20 8.84
C ASP A 130 5.13 17.41 10.21
N ILE A 131 5.88 17.05 11.26
CA ILE A 131 5.40 17.06 12.65
C ILE A 131 5.06 18.47 13.12
N CYS A 132 5.78 19.49 12.65
CA CYS A 132 5.61 20.85 13.13
C CYS A 132 4.31 21.49 12.64
N ASN A 133 3.87 21.12 11.44
CA ASN A 133 2.68 21.66 10.81
C ASN A 133 1.49 20.69 10.78
N GLU A 134 1.66 19.48 11.35
CA GLU A 134 0.66 18.41 11.30
C GLU A 134 0.20 18.11 9.87
N ASN A 135 1.17 18.03 8.96
CA ASN A 135 0.91 17.81 7.54
C ASN A 135 1.63 16.57 7.05
N LEU A 136 1.02 15.91 6.07
CA LEU A 136 1.64 14.88 5.27
C LEU A 136 2.23 15.52 4.01
N ILE A 137 3.55 15.44 3.87
CA ILE A 137 4.21 15.81 2.61
C ILE A 137 4.17 14.59 1.70
N ALA A 138 3.81 14.80 0.43
CA ALA A 138 3.67 13.72 -0.54
C ALA A 138 4.11 14.17 -1.93
N VAL A 139 4.52 13.22 -2.75
CA VAL A 139 4.53 13.38 -4.22
C VAL A 139 3.09 13.32 -4.71
N ARG A 140 2.69 14.27 -5.56
CA ARG A 140 1.42 14.24 -6.30
C ARG A 140 1.68 14.29 -7.80
N GLU A 141 1.10 13.33 -8.52
CA GLU A 141 0.87 13.44 -9.96
C GLU A 141 -0.52 14.05 -10.22
N ASP A 142 -0.58 15.05 -11.11
CA ASP A 142 -1.81 15.62 -11.65
C ASP A 142 -2.00 15.19 -13.11
N HIS A 143 -3.04 14.38 -13.35
CA HIS A 143 -3.43 13.84 -14.66
C HIS A 143 -4.65 14.56 -15.25
N THR A 144 -5.04 15.72 -14.73
CA THR A 144 -6.20 16.47 -15.24
C THR A 144 -5.95 17.11 -16.60
N GLY A 145 -4.68 17.32 -16.96
CA GLY A 145 -4.25 17.87 -18.25
C GLY A 145 -4.00 16.79 -19.32
N PRO A 146 -3.91 17.17 -20.60
CA PRO A 146 -3.51 16.25 -21.66
C PRO A 146 -2.01 15.94 -21.60
N GLY A 147 -1.65 14.68 -21.85
CA GLY A 147 -0.25 14.27 -21.99
C GLY A 147 0.35 13.71 -20.70
N GLU A 148 1.63 14.00 -20.46
CA GLU A 148 2.36 13.56 -19.27
C GLU A 148 1.83 14.26 -18.00
N ALA A 149 1.80 13.52 -16.90
CA ALA A 149 1.33 14.04 -15.62
C ALA A 149 2.28 15.11 -15.05
N SER A 150 1.71 16.13 -14.42
CA SER A 150 2.50 17.13 -13.69
C SER A 150 2.84 16.61 -12.30
N ASN A 151 4.14 16.53 -11.99
CA ASN A 151 4.63 16.09 -10.70
C ASN A 151 4.90 17.28 -9.79
N THR A 152 4.38 17.24 -8.57
CA THR A 152 4.50 18.31 -7.57
C THR A 152 4.72 17.73 -6.19
N LEU A 153 5.35 18.48 -5.29
CA LEU A 153 5.27 18.17 -3.86
C LEU A 153 4.06 18.89 -3.27
N VAL A 154 3.31 18.17 -2.46
CA VAL A 154 2.13 18.71 -1.79
C VAL A 154 2.21 18.51 -0.28
N SER A 155 1.52 19.38 0.45
CA SER A 155 1.27 19.26 1.88
C SER A 155 -0.22 19.03 2.09
N ILE A 156 -0.57 17.94 2.76
CA ILE A 156 -1.94 17.49 3.05
C ILE A 156 -2.17 17.60 4.56
N ASN A 157 -3.15 18.38 4.99
CA ASN A 157 -3.47 18.51 6.40
C ASN A 157 -4.02 17.20 6.96
N ILE A 158 -3.37 16.61 7.96
CA ILE A 158 -3.81 15.29 8.48
C ILE A 158 -5.12 15.37 9.27
N ASN A 159 -5.47 16.56 9.76
CA ASN A 159 -6.69 16.83 10.53
C ASN A 159 -7.80 17.43 9.68
N GLY A 160 -7.46 17.95 8.50
CA GLY A 160 -8.37 18.53 7.52
C GLY A 160 -8.95 17.51 6.54
N ILE A 161 -10.00 17.93 5.83
CA ILE A 161 -10.55 17.21 4.69
C ILE A 161 -10.35 18.10 3.46
N ASP A 162 -9.79 17.52 2.40
CA ASP A 162 -9.55 18.17 1.12
C ASP A 162 -8.61 19.38 1.20
N ASP A 163 -7.87 19.51 2.30
CA ASP A 163 -6.92 20.59 2.57
C ASP A 163 -5.52 20.18 2.09
N VAL A 164 -5.28 20.49 0.81
CA VAL A 164 -4.05 20.15 0.07
C VAL A 164 -3.45 21.42 -0.52
N SER A 165 -2.19 21.68 -0.22
CA SER A 165 -1.42 22.80 -0.79
C SER A 165 -0.23 22.30 -1.59
N THR A 166 0.09 23.00 -2.69
CA THR A 166 1.28 22.70 -3.50
C THR A 166 2.48 23.45 -2.94
N LEU A 167 3.61 22.76 -2.80
CA LEU A 167 4.85 23.29 -2.24
C LEU A 167 5.82 23.71 -3.35
N ILE A 168 6.03 22.83 -4.33
CA ILE A 168 6.83 23.06 -5.55
C ILE A 168 6.22 22.31 -6.74
#